data_AF-A0A0S8BFX5-F1
#
_entry.id   AF-A0A0S8BFX5-F1
#
_cell.length_a   1.000
_cell.length_b   1.000
_cell.length_c   1.000
_cell.angle_alpha   90.00
_cell.angle_beta   90.00
_cell.angle_gamma   90.00
#
_symmetry.space_group_name_H-M   'P 1'
#
loop_
_entity.id
_entity.type
_entity.pdbx_description
1 polymer ?
#
loop_
_entity_poly.entity_id
_entity_poly.type
_entity_poly.pdbx_seq_one_letter_code
_entity_poly.pdbx_strand_id
1 'polypeptide(L)'
;MQKLKEHKTGQALVEFSLILVVLLMIIFVIIEGGRLFQGWVTVQNAAREGARYAITGQYDPACLVDVPACPDPRVQSIKDVATTASTGLSIDPTAGFDEPRYHEVEVFGINEYDAWQEDYAGNAGKTVLVRVIYRMPVITPMLRPIAESVPVVGQVTLNNENFVQVNNSKADNTPPDLPPPP
;
A
#
# COMPACT_ATOMS: atom_id res chain seq x y z
N MET A 1 -12.29 -0.07 -76.07
CA MET A 1 -12.79 0.10 -74.69
C MET A 1 -11.80 -0.56 -73.73
N GLN A 2 -10.92 0.24 -73.11
CA GLN A 2 -9.86 -0.26 -72.24
C GLN A 2 -10.34 -0.10 -70.79
N LYS A 3 -10.69 -1.22 -70.12
CA LYS A 3 -11.13 -1.20 -68.73
C LYS A 3 -9.92 -0.93 -67.83
N LEU A 4 -9.90 0.23 -67.17
CA LEU A 4 -8.99 0.55 -66.07
C LEU A 4 -9.26 -0.43 -64.92
N LYS A 5 -8.26 -1.23 -64.58
CA LYS A 5 -8.30 -2.22 -63.50
C LYS A 5 -8.14 -1.46 -62.18
N GLU A 6 -9.22 -1.33 -61.41
CA GLU A 6 -9.21 -0.64 -60.13
C GLU A 6 -8.28 -1.33 -59.11
N HIS A 7 -7.35 -0.56 -58.55
CA HIS A 7 -6.40 -0.97 -57.53
C HIS A 7 -7.06 -1.09 -56.15
N LYS A 8 -7.63 -2.26 -55.82
CA LYS A 8 -8.16 -2.57 -54.47
C LYS A 8 -7.11 -3.05 -53.47
N THR A 9 -5.83 -3.15 -53.86
CA THR A 9 -4.79 -3.82 -53.07
C THR A 9 -4.23 -2.99 -51.91
N GLY A 10 -4.51 -1.68 -51.83
CA GLY A 10 -4.04 -0.81 -50.73
C GLY A 10 -5.08 -0.47 -49.67
N GLN A 11 -6.38 -0.57 -50.00
CA GLN A 11 -7.46 -0.14 -49.12
C GLN A 11 -7.55 -1.00 -47.84
N ALA A 12 -7.44 -2.33 -48.00
CA ALA A 12 -7.51 -3.26 -46.87
C ALA A 12 -6.38 -3.03 -45.83
N LEU A 13 -5.20 -2.59 -46.28
CA LEU A 13 -4.07 -2.28 -45.40
C LEU A 13 -4.35 -1.04 -44.55
N VAL A 14 -5.03 -0.04 -45.12
CA VAL A 14 -5.42 1.19 -44.40
C VAL A 14 -6.55 0.92 -43.41
N GLU A 15 -7.55 0.12 -43.78
CA GLU A 15 -8.63 -0.27 -42.87
C GLU A 15 -8.08 -1.07 -41.68
N PHE A 16 -7.13 -1.98 -41.92
CA PHE A 16 -6.47 -2.74 -40.86
C PHE A 16 -5.65 -1.85 -39.93
N SER A 17 -4.89 -0.87 -40.44
CA SER A 17 -4.06 -0.01 -39.61
C SER A 17 -4.90 0.87 -38.68
N LEU A 18 -6.06 1.35 -39.12
CA LEU A 18 -6.99 2.11 -38.28
C LEU A 18 -7.56 1.25 -37.15
N ILE A 19 -7.97 0.02 -37.45
CA ILE A 19 -8.48 -0.92 -36.43
C ILE A 19 -7.38 -1.27 -35.44
N LEU A 20 -6.15 -1.49 -35.91
CA LEU A 20 -5.01 -1.82 -35.07
C LEU A 20 -4.71 -0.71 -34.05
N VAL A 21 -4.75 0.56 -34.46
CA VAL A 21 -4.52 1.69 -33.54
C VAL A 21 -5.58 1.71 -32.43
N VAL A 22 -6.86 1.56 -32.78
CA VAL A 22 -7.95 1.51 -31.79
C VAL A 22 -7.81 0.30 -30.86
N LEU A 23 -7.47 -0.86 -31.40
CA LEU A 23 -7.24 -2.08 -30.63
C LEU A 23 -6.10 -1.89 -29.62
N LEU A 24 -4.98 -1.32 -30.05
CA LEU A 24 -3.83 -1.05 -29.17
C LEU A 24 -4.18 -0.04 -28.06
N MET A 25 -4.98 0.98 -28.36
CA MET A 25 -5.46 1.92 -27.33
C MET A 25 -6.26 1.19 -26.25
N ILE A 26 -7.19 0.31 -26.63
CA ILE A 26 -7.98 -0.46 -25.67
C ILE A 26 -7.08 -1.39 -24.84
N ILE A 27 -6.13 -2.08 -25.47
CA ILE A 27 -5.21 -2.99 -24.77
C ILE A 27 -4.35 -2.22 -23.76
N PHE A 28 -3.81 -1.05 -24.11
CA PHE A 28 -3.01 -0.25 -23.19
C PHE A 28 -3.84 0.25 -22.00
N VAL A 29 -5.09 0.68 -22.21
CA VAL A 29 -5.99 1.05 -21.11
C VAL A 29 -6.25 -0.14 -20.17
N ILE A 30 -6.49 -1.33 -20.72
CA ILE A 30 -6.71 -2.54 -19.92
C ILE A 30 -5.45 -2.90 -19.11
N ILE A 31 -4.27 -2.84 -19.73
CA ILE A 31 -2.99 -3.15 -19.06
C ILE A 31 -2.74 -2.16 -17.92
N GLU A 32 -2.86 -0.85 -18.18
CA GLU A 32 -2.62 0.17 -17.15
C GLU A 32 -3.67 0.08 -16.04
N GLY A 33 -4.94 -0.13 -16.38
CA GLY A 33 -6.02 -0.31 -15.42
C GLY A 33 -5.81 -1.53 -14.51
N GLY A 34 -5.39 -2.66 -15.08
CA GLY A 34 -5.08 -3.87 -14.30
C GLY A 34 -3.91 -3.66 -13.33
N ARG A 35 -2.88 -2.94 -13.76
CA ARG A 35 -1.73 -2.57 -12.92
C ARG A 35 -2.13 -1.63 -11.79
N LEU A 36 -2.90 -0.58 -12.08
CA LEU A 36 -3.41 0.34 -11.05
C LEU A 36 -4.28 -0.38 -10.02
N PHE A 37 -5.14 -1.27 -10.48
CA PHE A 37 -5.99 -2.08 -9.60
C PHE A 37 -5.16 -3.00 -8.70
N GLN A 38 -4.14 -3.68 -9.25
CA GLN A 38 -3.23 -4.50 -8.46
C GLN A 38 -2.49 -3.65 -7.41
N GLY A 39 -1.95 -2.49 -7.80
CA GLY A 39 -1.29 -1.57 -6.87
C GLY A 39 -2.21 -1.12 -5.73
N TRP A 40 -3.46 -0.77 -6.06
CA TRP A 40 -4.47 -0.38 -5.08
C TRP A 40 -4.80 -1.50 -4.07
N VAL A 41 -5.02 -2.74 -4.55
CA VAL A 41 -5.25 -3.89 -3.67
C VAL A 41 -4.05 -4.14 -2.77
N THR A 42 -2.83 -4.02 -3.29
CA THR A 42 -1.60 -4.22 -2.50
C THR A 42 -1.46 -3.18 -1.40
N VAL A 43 -1.62 -1.87 -1.67
CA VAL A 43 -1.53 -0.84 -0.62
C VAL A 43 -2.66 -0.96 0.40
N GLN A 44 -3.87 -1.36 -0.02
CA GLN A 44 -4.99 -1.59 0.89
C GLN A 44 -4.74 -2.79 1.82
N ASN A 45 -4.14 -3.86 1.30
CA ASN A 45 -3.74 -5.00 2.10
C ASN A 45 -2.60 -4.64 3.05
N ALA A 46 -1.60 -3.90 2.58
CA ALA A 46 -0.49 -3.41 3.40
C ALA A 46 -0.97 -2.55 4.58
N ALA A 47 -1.89 -1.61 4.33
CA ALA A 47 -2.50 -0.81 5.39
C ALA A 47 -3.25 -1.68 6.42
N ARG A 48 -3.93 -2.75 5.96
CA ARG A 48 -4.63 -3.69 6.84
C ARG A 48 -3.68 -4.49 7.72
N GLU A 49 -2.57 -4.98 7.16
CA GLU A 49 -1.58 -5.72 7.95
C GLU A 49 -0.87 -4.80 8.96
N GLY A 50 -0.48 -3.59 8.55
CA GLY A 50 0.06 -2.59 9.46
C GLY A 50 -0.92 -2.26 10.59
N ALA A 51 -2.20 -2.06 10.27
CA ALA A 51 -3.22 -1.78 11.29
C ALA A 51 -3.46 -2.97 12.23
N ARG A 52 -3.48 -4.21 11.72
CA ARG A 52 -3.58 -5.43 12.53
C ARG A 52 -2.40 -5.61 13.48
N TYR A 53 -1.21 -5.22 13.06
CA TYR A 53 -0.06 -5.20 13.96
C TYR A 53 -0.17 -4.06 14.97
N ALA A 54 -0.59 -2.87 14.54
CA ALA A 54 -0.72 -1.70 15.39
C ALA A 54 -1.62 -1.94 16.62
N ILE A 55 -2.71 -2.69 16.43
CA ILE A 55 -3.67 -2.99 17.50
C ILE A 55 -3.12 -3.86 18.62
N THR A 56 -1.99 -4.56 18.44
CA THR A 56 -1.41 -5.43 19.48
C THR A 56 -0.54 -4.67 20.48
N GLY A 57 -0.13 -3.45 20.13
CA GLY A 57 0.77 -2.66 20.97
C GLY A 57 2.21 -3.17 21.01
N GLN A 58 2.51 -4.27 20.32
CA GLN A 58 3.84 -4.86 20.25
C GLN A 58 4.75 -4.00 19.37
N TYR A 59 6.05 -4.13 19.62
CA TYR A 59 7.10 -3.50 18.83
C TYR A 59 8.36 -4.36 18.86
N ASP A 60 9.21 -4.21 17.84
CA ASP A 60 10.52 -4.83 17.80
C ASP A 60 11.53 -4.02 18.65
N PRO A 61 12.10 -4.60 19.72
CA PRO A 61 13.11 -3.92 20.51
C PRO A 61 14.44 -3.69 19.77
N ALA A 62 14.70 -4.38 18.65
CA ALA A 62 15.92 -4.19 17.85
C ALA A 62 16.06 -2.74 17.35
N CYS A 63 14.93 -2.10 17.06
CA CYS A 63 14.84 -0.70 16.65
C CYS A 63 15.48 0.30 17.64
N LEU A 64 15.50 -0.05 18.94
CA LEU A 64 16.04 0.81 19.99
C LEU A 64 17.57 0.82 20.04
N VAL A 65 18.24 -0.15 19.41
CA VAL A 65 19.70 -0.27 19.39
C VAL A 65 20.32 0.10 18.05
N ASP A 66 19.51 0.44 17.05
CA ASP A 66 19.97 0.95 15.76
C ASP A 66 20.66 2.32 15.89
N VAL A 67 21.49 2.66 14.90
CA VAL A 67 22.22 3.94 14.85
C VAL A 67 21.89 4.67 13.55
N PRO A 68 21.05 5.74 13.58
CA PRO A 68 20.41 6.31 14.76
C PRO A 68 19.25 5.46 15.30
N ALA A 69 18.99 5.55 16.60
CA ALA A 69 17.86 4.85 17.21
C ALA A 69 16.55 5.43 16.68
N CYS A 70 15.54 4.57 16.52
CA CYS A 70 14.26 5.01 16.02
C CYS A 70 13.52 5.90 17.03
N PRO A 71 12.77 6.94 16.59
CA PRO A 71 12.06 7.84 17.49
C PRO A 71 10.95 7.15 18.30
N ASP A 72 10.19 6.25 17.67
CA ASP A 72 9.14 5.43 18.30
C ASP A 72 9.21 4.00 17.73
N PRO A 73 9.57 2.99 18.55
CA PRO A 73 9.75 1.61 18.08
C PRO A 73 8.45 0.97 17.60
N ARG A 74 7.30 1.37 18.15
CA ARG A 74 6.00 0.82 17.78
C ARG A 74 5.56 1.36 16.44
N VAL A 75 5.69 2.67 16.23
CA VAL A 75 5.41 3.28 14.92
C VAL A 75 6.32 2.69 13.86
N GLN A 76 7.62 2.53 14.15
CA GLN A 76 8.55 1.93 13.20
C GLN A 76 8.15 0.49 12.85
N SER A 77 7.82 -0.33 13.84
CA SER A 77 7.39 -1.72 13.60
C SER A 77 6.12 -1.80 12.75
N ILE A 78 5.16 -0.87 12.93
CA ILE A 78 3.97 -0.78 12.08
C ILE A 78 4.35 -0.42 10.64
N LYS A 79 5.25 0.56 10.45
CA LYS A 79 5.76 0.97 9.14
C LYS A 79 6.48 -0.19 8.45
N ASP A 80 7.27 -0.96 9.19
CA ASP A 80 8.02 -2.12 8.66
C ASP A 80 7.08 -3.26 8.24
N VAL A 81 6.06 -3.57 9.05
CA VAL A 81 5.05 -4.58 8.70
C VAL A 81 4.25 -4.16 7.46
N ALA A 82 3.80 -2.91 7.38
CA ALA A 82 3.08 -2.40 6.22
C ALA A 82 3.97 -2.35 4.96
N THR A 83 5.24 -1.97 5.10
CA THR A 83 6.21 -1.95 4.00
C THR A 83 6.49 -3.37 3.50
N THR A 84 6.66 -4.32 4.42
CA THR A 84 6.81 -5.75 4.08
C THR A 84 5.56 -6.29 3.39
N ALA A 85 4.36 -5.89 3.84
CA ALA A 85 3.10 -6.28 3.21
C ALA A 85 2.85 -5.60 1.85
N SER A 86 3.65 -4.58 1.49
CA SER A 86 3.64 -3.92 0.17
C SER A 86 4.42 -4.70 -0.91
N THR A 87 4.67 -6.00 -0.69
CA THR A 87 5.34 -6.88 -1.66
C THR A 87 4.72 -6.82 -3.06
N GLY A 88 5.58 -6.88 -4.07
CA GLY A 88 5.18 -6.78 -5.48
C GLY A 88 5.12 -5.34 -6.02
N LEU A 89 5.21 -4.33 -5.15
CA LEU A 89 5.45 -2.95 -5.58
C LEU A 89 6.95 -2.73 -5.81
N SER A 90 7.28 -2.00 -6.87
CA SER A 90 8.65 -1.56 -7.12
C SER A 90 8.87 -0.25 -6.39
N ILE A 91 9.42 -0.32 -5.18
CA ILE A 91 9.65 0.84 -4.32
C ILE A 91 11.01 1.45 -4.64
N ASP A 92 11.10 2.77 -4.62
CA ASP A 92 12.35 3.51 -4.66
C ASP A 92 12.46 4.34 -3.37
N PRO A 93 13.39 4.01 -2.46
CA PRO A 93 13.51 4.71 -1.18
C PRO A 93 14.06 6.14 -1.32
N THR A 94 14.52 6.52 -2.51
CA THR A 94 15.07 7.84 -2.80
C THR A 94 14.09 8.74 -3.55
N ALA A 95 12.95 8.20 -3.98
CA ALA A 95 11.94 8.96 -4.71
C ALA A 95 11.27 10.02 -3.81
N GLY A 96 11.01 11.20 -4.38
CA GLY A 96 10.18 12.23 -3.76
C GLY A 96 8.68 11.95 -3.88
N PHE A 97 7.86 12.67 -3.11
CA PHE A 97 6.39 12.45 -3.00
C PHE A 97 5.62 12.38 -4.33
N ASP A 98 6.04 13.16 -5.34
CA ASP A 98 5.42 13.20 -6.67
C ASP A 98 6.13 12.31 -7.70
N GLU A 99 7.25 11.72 -7.35
CA GLU A 99 8.06 10.92 -8.25
C GLU A 99 7.51 9.49 -8.39
N PRO A 100 7.70 8.84 -9.55
CA PRO A 100 7.29 7.45 -9.72
C PRO A 100 7.99 6.56 -8.69
N ARG A 101 7.29 5.52 -8.20
CA ARG A 101 7.79 4.54 -7.23
C ARG A 101 7.99 5.06 -5.80
N TYR A 102 7.59 6.31 -5.52
CA TYR A 102 7.43 6.80 -4.16
C TYR A 102 6.54 5.86 -3.35
N HIS A 103 6.95 5.57 -2.12
CA HIS A 103 6.22 4.75 -1.16
C HIS A 103 6.39 5.36 0.22
N GLU A 104 5.29 5.49 0.94
CA GLU A 104 5.30 5.96 2.32
C GLU A 104 4.21 5.26 3.12
N VAL A 105 4.55 4.94 4.38
CA VAL A 105 3.59 4.47 5.37
C VAL A 105 3.46 5.53 6.45
N GLU A 106 2.27 6.12 6.54
CA GLU A 106 1.92 7.08 7.57
C GLU A 106 1.14 6.38 8.68
N VAL A 107 1.45 6.70 9.93
CA VAL A 107 0.75 6.19 11.11
C VAL A 107 0.25 7.37 11.91
N PHE A 108 -1.06 7.40 12.15
CA PHE A 108 -1.70 8.42 12.97
C PHE A 108 -2.45 7.78 14.12
N GLY A 109 -2.43 8.43 15.28
CA GLY A 109 -3.08 7.93 16.48
C GLY A 109 -3.78 9.04 17.22
N ILE A 110 -4.82 8.69 17.97
CA ILE A 110 -5.47 9.63 18.88
C ILE A 110 -4.65 9.71 20.18
N ASN A 111 -4.19 10.92 20.52
CA ASN A 111 -3.45 11.20 21.75
C ASN A 111 -4.37 11.33 22.98
N GLU A 112 -3.81 11.64 24.14
CA GLU A 112 -4.55 11.78 25.40
C GLU A 112 -5.60 12.92 25.37
N TYR A 113 -5.43 13.90 24.49
CA TYR A 113 -6.32 15.04 24.32
C TYR A 113 -7.37 14.84 23.22
N ASP A 114 -7.58 13.60 22.78
CA ASP A 114 -8.49 13.23 21.69
C ASP A 114 -8.20 13.94 20.35
N ALA A 115 -6.94 14.30 20.10
CA ALA A 115 -6.47 14.88 18.85
C ALA A 115 -5.66 13.86 18.04
N TRP A 116 -5.76 13.94 16.71
CA TRP A 116 -4.91 13.17 15.79
C TRP A 116 -3.48 13.67 15.86
N GLN A 117 -2.56 12.74 16.04
CA GLN A 117 -1.13 12.99 16.05
C GLN A 117 -0.47 12.09 15.00
N GLU A 118 0.41 12.68 14.19
CA GLU A 118 1.27 11.99 13.23
C GLU A 118 2.42 11.28 13.95
N ASP A 119 2.94 10.22 13.33
CA ASP A 119 4.00 9.37 13.88
C ASP A 119 3.69 8.90 15.31
N TYR A 120 2.44 8.52 15.53
CA TYR A 120 1.96 8.07 16.82
C TYR A 120 0.96 6.91 16.65
N ALA A 121 1.20 5.80 17.35
CA ALA A 121 0.38 4.59 17.21
C ALA A 121 -0.89 4.57 18.08
N GLY A 122 -1.18 5.63 18.84
CA GLY A 122 -2.32 5.70 19.76
C GLY A 122 -2.13 4.88 21.04
N ASN A 123 -2.72 5.30 22.16
CA ASN A 123 -2.69 4.51 23.40
C ASN A 123 -3.61 3.26 23.34
N ALA A 124 -3.55 2.41 24.36
CA ALA A 124 -4.47 1.30 24.57
C ALA A 124 -5.94 1.79 24.49
N GLY A 125 -6.78 1.07 23.75
CA GLY A 125 -8.19 1.44 23.55
C GLY A 125 -8.44 2.69 22.70
N LYS A 126 -7.40 3.42 22.27
CA LYS A 126 -7.52 4.56 21.36
C LYS A 126 -7.37 4.12 19.90
N THR A 127 -7.86 4.96 19.00
CA THR A 127 -7.85 4.68 17.57
C THR A 127 -6.46 4.92 16.96
N VAL A 128 -6.09 4.04 16.03
CA VAL A 128 -4.93 4.14 15.15
C VAL A 128 -5.38 4.08 13.69
N LEU A 129 -4.76 4.88 12.84
CA LEU A 129 -4.94 4.93 11.40
C LEU A 129 -3.60 4.64 10.75
N VAL A 130 -3.59 3.65 9.85
CA VAL A 130 -2.44 3.33 9.02
C VAL A 130 -2.81 3.66 7.59
N ARG A 131 -1.99 4.49 6.93
CA ARG A 131 -2.12 4.85 5.53
C ARG A 131 -0.87 4.43 4.78
N VAL A 132 -1.07 3.83 3.62
CA VAL A 132 0.01 3.45 2.70
C VAL A 132 -0.22 4.20 1.39
N ILE A 133 0.76 4.99 0.99
CA ILE A 133 0.74 5.79 -0.24
C ILE A 133 1.77 5.21 -1.20
N TYR A 134 1.40 5.03 -2.46
CA TYR A 134 2.33 4.60 -3.50
C TYR A 134 2.08 5.33 -4.82
N ARG A 135 3.15 5.75 -5.50
CA ARG A 135 3.09 6.35 -6.84
C ARG A 135 3.33 5.29 -7.91
N MET A 136 2.25 4.78 -8.50
CA MET A 136 2.32 3.75 -9.52
C MET A 136 2.88 4.32 -10.84
N PRO A 137 4.00 3.80 -11.39
CA PRO A 137 4.56 4.31 -12.63
C PRO A 137 3.74 3.90 -13.84
N VAL A 138 3.46 4.87 -14.72
CA VAL A 138 2.77 4.65 -15.99
C VAL A 138 3.78 4.11 -17.01
N ILE A 139 3.51 2.92 -17.57
CA ILE A 139 4.43 2.27 -18.52
C ILE A 139 3.95 2.44 -19.96
N THR A 140 2.64 2.57 -20.17
CA THR A 140 2.10 2.67 -21.52
C THR A 140 2.52 4.00 -22.19
N PRO A 141 3.05 3.95 -23.43
CA PRO A 141 3.63 5.12 -24.09
C PRO A 141 2.59 6.21 -24.40
N MET A 142 1.30 5.85 -24.46
CA MET A 142 0.21 6.79 -24.70
C MET A 142 -0.14 7.62 -23.46
N LEU A 143 -0.04 7.04 -22.25
CA LEU A 143 -0.44 7.69 -21.00
C LEU A 143 0.72 8.38 -20.30
N ARG A 144 1.95 7.91 -20.51
CA ARG A 144 3.16 8.49 -19.90
C ARG A 144 3.33 10.01 -20.13
N PRO A 145 3.01 10.59 -21.30
CA PRO A 145 3.08 12.04 -21.50
C PRO A 145 2.02 12.85 -20.72
N ILE A 146 0.95 12.21 -20.26
CA ILE A 146 -0.14 12.83 -19.51
C ILE A 146 0.16 12.80 -18.01
N ALA A 147 0.62 11.64 -17.52
CA ALA A 147 1.03 11.44 -16.14
C ALA A 147 2.18 10.43 -16.08
N GLU A 148 3.25 10.78 -15.38
CA GLU A 148 4.39 9.87 -15.16
C GLU A 148 4.08 8.81 -14.09
N SER A 149 3.23 9.17 -13.12
CA SER A 149 2.75 8.28 -12.08
C SER A 149 1.32 8.63 -11.64
N VAL A 150 0.63 7.66 -11.03
CA VAL A 150 -0.70 7.83 -10.44
C VAL A 150 -0.64 7.43 -8.96
N PRO A 151 -1.12 8.27 -8.02
CA PRO A 151 -1.15 7.90 -6.61
C PRO A 151 -2.23 6.83 -6.36
N VAL A 152 -1.85 5.77 -5.65
CA VAL A 152 -2.76 4.80 -5.07
C VAL A 152 -2.60 4.84 -3.55
N VAL A 153 -3.72 4.89 -2.85
CA VAL A 153 -3.73 5.06 -1.39
C VAL A 153 -4.60 3.97 -0.76
N GLY A 154 -4.02 3.28 0.21
CA GLY A 154 -4.73 2.37 1.10
C GLY A 154 -4.78 2.94 2.50
N GLN A 155 -5.94 2.88 3.16
CA GLN A 155 -6.09 3.38 4.53
C GLN A 155 -6.98 2.46 5.35
N VAL A 156 -6.57 2.23 6.60
CA VAL A 156 -7.33 1.44 7.58
C VAL A 156 -7.27 2.13 8.94
N THR A 157 -8.39 2.12 9.64
CA THR A 157 -8.53 2.69 10.99
C THR A 157 -9.08 1.63 11.92
N LEU A 158 -8.43 1.41 13.06
CA LEU A 158 -8.80 0.41 14.06
C LEU A 158 -8.63 0.97 15.47
N ASN A 159 -9.29 0.35 16.45
CA ASN A 159 -9.08 0.65 17.85
C ASN A 159 -8.05 -0.33 18.42
N ASN A 160 -7.05 0.21 19.10
CA ASN A 160 -6.04 -0.57 19.78
C ASN A 160 -6.65 -1.46 20.86
N GLU A 161 -6.09 -2.64 21.06
CA GLU A 161 -6.49 -3.49 22.17
C GLU A 161 -6.11 -2.85 23.51
N ASN A 162 -6.69 -3.39 24.58
CA ASN A 162 -6.27 -2.98 25.91
C ASN A 162 -4.94 -3.66 26.23
N PHE A 163 -3.82 -2.97 26.03
CA PHE A 163 -2.49 -3.50 26.35
C PHE A 163 -2.39 -3.69 27.86
N VAL A 164 -2.58 -4.93 28.33
CA VAL A 164 -2.26 -5.26 29.72
C VAL A 164 -0.75 -5.11 29.84
N GLN A 165 -0.31 -4.07 30.54
CA GLN A 165 1.07 -4.01 31.01
C GLN A 165 1.24 -5.20 31.96
N VAL A 166 1.77 -6.30 31.44
CA VAL A 166 2.22 -7.40 32.28
C VAL A 166 3.41 -6.85 33.05
N ASN A 167 3.13 -6.25 34.21
CA ASN A 167 4.16 -5.93 35.17
C ASN A 167 4.92 -7.23 35.44
N ASN A 168 6.19 -7.27 35.05
CA ASN A 168 7.11 -8.40 35.22
C ASN A 168 7.44 -8.67 36.71
N SER A 169 6.47 -8.56 37.60
CA SER A 169 6.62 -8.75 39.05
C SER A 169 5.83 -9.93 39.60
N LYS A 170 5.08 -10.69 38.78
CA LYS A 170 4.54 -12.05 39.01
C LYS A 170 3.45 -12.34 37.96
N ALA A 171 3.84 -12.70 36.74
CA ALA A 171 2.92 -13.33 35.81
C ALA A 171 3.20 -14.82 35.81
N ASP A 172 2.34 -15.57 36.50
CA ASP A 172 2.23 -17.01 36.32
C ASP A 172 1.69 -17.23 34.90
N ASN A 173 2.56 -17.65 33.97
CA ASN A 173 2.24 -17.86 32.56
C ASN A 173 1.47 -19.18 32.33
N THR A 174 0.76 -19.67 33.35
CA THR A 174 -0.06 -20.86 33.23
C THR A 174 -1.40 -20.49 32.57
N PRO A 175 -1.84 -21.26 31.56
CA PRO A 175 -3.20 -21.15 31.06
C PRO A 175 -4.20 -21.30 32.21
N PRO A 176 -5.39 -20.67 32.12
CA PRO A 176 -6.44 -20.84 33.13
C PRO A 176 -6.74 -22.32 33.34
N ASP A 177 -6.86 -22.75 34.60
CA ASP A 177 -7.20 -24.13 34.92
C ASP A 177 -8.51 -24.53 34.23
N LEU A 178 -8.49 -25.68 33.56
CA LEU A 178 -9.67 -26.23 32.93
C LEU A 178 -10.73 -26.55 34.00
N PRO A 179 -12.01 -26.24 33.77
CA PRO A 179 -13.07 -26.62 34.68
C PRO A 179 -13.12 -28.16 34.81
N PRO A 180 -13.44 -28.70 36.00
CA PRO A 180 -13.53 -30.13 36.20
C PRO A 180 -14.64 -30.73 35.30
N PRO A 181 -14.43 -31.93 34.74
CA PRO A 181 -15.45 -32.59 33.94
C PRO A 181 -16.71 -32.89 34.79
N PRO A 182 -17.90 -32.97 34.14
CA PRO A 182 -19.15 -33.30 34.82
C PRO A 182 -19.18 -34.72 35.38
#